data_AF-A0A1V5A5Q5-F1
#
_entry.id   AF-A0A1V5A5Q5-F1
#
_cell.length_a   1.000
_cell.length_b   1.000
_cell.length_c   1.000
_cell.angle_alpha   90.00
_cell.angle_beta   90.00
_cell.angle_gamma   90.00
#
_symmetry.space_group_name_H-M   'P 1'
#
loop_
_entity.id
_entity.type
_entity.pdbx_description
1 polymer ?
#
loop_
_entity_poly.entity_id
_entity_poly.type
_entity_poly.pdbx_seq_one_letter_code
_entity_poly.pdbx_strand_id
1 'polypeptide(L)'
;MYANGGDVSLYHKGGDAIPRSEIRVMVNGVEAEKTSWQLLNPEEEKVESQDGLFDLGSWINVSAEKGDEVRIATYRATLFTGMVP
;
A
#
# COMPACT_ATOMS: atom_id res chain seq x y z
N MET A 1 12.42 8.30 -21.17
CA MET A 1 12.69 6.98 -20.58
C MET A 1 11.50 6.66 -19.68
N TYR A 2 10.74 5.62 -20.00
CA TYR A 2 9.52 5.25 -19.29
C TYR A 2 9.92 4.37 -18.10
N ALA A 3 9.72 4.86 -16.88
CA ALA A 3 9.79 4.06 -15.67
C ALA A 3 8.54 3.16 -15.64
N ASN A 4 8.69 1.92 -16.07
CA ASN A 4 7.69 0.86 -15.89
C ASN A 4 8.20 -0.08 -14.79
N GLY A 5 8.35 0.46 -13.59
CA GLY A 5 8.32 -0.37 -12.38
C GLY A 5 6.86 -0.76 -12.19
N GLY A 6 6.55 -2.05 -12.28
CA GLY A 6 5.15 -2.51 -12.28
C GLY A 6 4.45 -2.09 -10.99
N ASP A 7 3.35 -1.37 -11.11
CA ASP A 7 2.53 -1.04 -9.94
C ASP A 7 1.93 -2.34 -9.37
N VAL A 8 2.17 -2.58 -8.08
CA VAL A 8 1.64 -3.74 -7.36
C VAL A 8 0.45 -3.28 -6.52
N SER A 9 -0.74 -3.77 -6.90
CA SER A 9 -1.98 -3.57 -6.14
C SER A 9 -2.11 -4.61 -5.03
N LEU A 10 -2.13 -4.14 -3.79
CA LEU A 10 -2.28 -4.96 -2.59
C LEU A 10 -3.68 -4.77 -2.00
N TYR A 11 -4.44 -5.86 -1.90
CA TYR A 11 -5.80 -5.86 -1.38
C TYR A 11 -5.86 -6.09 0.13
N HIS A 12 -6.61 -5.26 0.85
CA HIS A 12 -6.88 -5.48 2.28
C HIS A 12 -8.31 -5.98 2.53
N LYS A 13 -8.41 -7.21 3.03
CA LYS A 13 -9.68 -7.90 3.35
C LYS A 13 -10.43 -7.33 4.56
N GLY A 14 -9.85 -6.35 5.25
CA GLY A 14 -10.49 -5.49 6.24
C GLY A 14 -10.83 -6.08 7.61
N GLY A 15 -11.34 -5.21 8.49
CA GLY A 15 -11.65 -5.46 9.90
C GLY A 15 -11.61 -4.18 10.74
N ASP A 16 -10.53 -3.41 10.60
CA ASP A 16 -10.34 -2.09 11.21
C ASP A 16 -10.10 -1.03 10.14
N ALA A 17 -10.68 0.15 10.32
CA ALA A 17 -10.41 1.32 9.50
C ALA A 17 -9.12 2.00 9.96
N ILE A 18 -8.12 2.05 9.09
CA ILE A 18 -6.76 2.51 9.43
C ILE A 18 -6.53 3.89 8.81
N PRO A 19 -6.19 4.93 9.59
CA PRO A 19 -5.83 6.22 9.02
C PRO A 19 -4.65 6.10 8.07
N ARG A 20 -4.72 6.75 6.90
CA ARG A 20 -3.59 6.83 5.95
C ARG A 20 -2.30 7.30 6.61
N SER A 21 -2.39 8.12 7.66
CA SER A 21 -1.25 8.59 8.44
C SER A 21 -0.47 7.45 9.11
N GLU A 22 -1.14 6.36 9.49
CA GLU A 22 -0.57 5.21 10.19
C GLU A 22 -0.02 4.13 9.28
N ILE A 23 -0.40 4.14 8.00
CA ILE A 23 0.05 3.15 7.01
C ILE A 23 1.52 3.41 6.67
N ARG A 24 2.32 2.35 6.78
CA ARG A 24 3.70 2.27 6.34
C ARG A 24 3.82 1.20 5.27
N VAL A 25 4.31 1.60 4.11
CA VAL A 25 4.62 0.69 3.00
C VAL A 25 6.14 0.56 2.96
N MET A 26 6.62 -0.67 2.97
CA MET A 26 8.04 -0.99 2.89
C MET A 26 8.30 -1.86 1.67
N VAL A 27 9.37 -1.54 0.93
CA VAL A 27 9.88 -2.32 -0.20
C VAL A 27 11.32 -2.71 0.13
N ASN A 28 11.62 -4.01 0.15
CA ASN A 28 12.90 -4.57 0.58
C ASN A 28 13.38 -4.06 1.95
N GLY A 29 12.44 -3.87 2.89
CA GLY A 29 12.71 -3.36 4.23
C GLY A 29 12.96 -1.85 4.33
N VAL A 30 12.90 -1.11 3.21
CA VAL A 30 13.00 0.34 3.17
C VAL A 30 11.60 0.94 3.13
N GLU A 31 11.31 1.89 4.02
CA GLU A 31 10.02 2.59 4.00
C GLU A 31 9.91 3.48 2.77
N ALA A 32 8.86 3.25 1.99
CA ALA A 32 8.53 4.01 0.80
C ALA A 32 7.92 5.36 1.19
N GLU A 33 8.27 6.41 0.46
CA GLU A 33 7.71 7.74 0.69
C GLU A 33 6.19 7.73 0.49
N LYS A 34 5.45 8.55 1.25
CA LYS A 34 3.97 8.60 1.12
C LYS A 34 3.47 9.07 -0.25
N THR A 35 4.35 9.68 -1.04
CA THR A 35 4.14 10.13 -2.42
C THR A 35 4.39 9.02 -3.45
N SER A 36 5.09 7.94 -3.07
CA SER A 36 5.44 6.84 -3.97
C SER A 36 4.47 5.66 -3.90
N TRP A 37 3.38 5.79 -3.12
CA TRP A 37 2.28 4.84 -3.09
C TRP A 37 0.93 5.57 -2.94
N GLN A 38 -0.14 4.89 -3.35
CA GLN A 38 -1.49 5.44 -3.34
C GLN A 38 -2.48 4.46 -2.74
N LEU A 39 -3.48 5.02 -2.04
CA LEU A 39 -4.66 4.27 -1.62
C LEU A 39 -5.71 4.37 -2.71
N LEU A 40 -6.33 3.24 -3.03
CA LEU A 40 -7.51 3.18 -3.88
C LEU A 40 -8.69 2.64 -3.07
N ASN A 41 -9.88 3.16 -3.32
CA ASN A 41 -11.12 2.63 -2.75
C ASN A 41 -11.50 1.29 -3.44
N PRO A 42 -12.60 0.62 -3.04
CA PRO A 42 -13.05 -0.62 -3.69
C PRO A 42 -13.41 -0.47 -5.18
N GLU A 43 -13.64 0.76 -5.65
CA GLU A 43 -13.91 1.10 -7.05
C GLU A 43 -12.61 1.47 -7.82
N GLU A 44 -11.44 1.25 -7.21
CA GLU A 44 -10.11 1.56 -7.73
C GLU A 44 -9.82 3.06 -7.92
N GLU A 45 -10.61 3.93 -7.29
CA GLU A 45 -10.41 5.37 -7.33
C GLU A 45 -9.44 5.84 -6.24
N LYS A 46 -8.57 6.80 -6.58
CA LYS A 46 -7.57 7.33 -5.66
C LYS A 46 -8.20 8.06 -4.47
N VAL A 47 -7.82 7.65 -3.26
CA VAL A 47 -8.23 8.30 -2.01
C VAL A 47 -7.21 9.40 -1.66
N GLU A 48 -7.57 10.66 -1.94
CA GLU A 48 -6.68 11.83 -1.71
C GLU A 48 -6.80 12.45 -0.30
N SER A 49 -7.82 12.05 0.47
CA SER A 49 -8.05 12.57 1.83
C SER A 49 -6.89 12.27 2.79
N GLN A 50 -6.41 13.27 3.53
CA GLN A 50 -5.43 13.11 4.62
C GLN A 50 -6.01 12.35 5.81
N ASP A 51 -7.32 12.45 6.02
CA ASP A 51 -8.11 11.67 6.98
C ASP A 51 -8.67 10.38 6.34
N GLY A 52 -8.16 10.01 5.16
CA GLY A 52 -8.60 8.82 4.44
C GLY A 52 -8.42 7.59 5.30
N LEU A 53 -9.52 6.91 5.59
CA LEU A 53 -9.52 5.60 6.23
C LEU A 53 -9.28 4.55 5.15
N PHE A 54 -8.27 3.73 5.36
CA PHE A 54 -8.08 2.49 4.62
C PHE A 54 -8.87 1.41 5.34
N ASP A 55 -9.96 0.97 4.71
CA ASP A 55 -10.88 -0.03 5.26
C ASP A 55 -11.15 -1.15 4.24
N LEU A 56 -11.82 -2.21 4.70
CA LEU A 56 -12.46 -3.29 3.95
C LEU A 56 -12.63 -2.98 2.47
N GLY A 57 -11.86 -3.69 1.63
CA GLY A 57 -12.01 -3.61 0.18
C GLY A 57 -11.11 -2.59 -0.52
N SER A 58 -10.35 -1.80 0.23
CA SER A 58 -9.40 -0.82 -0.33
C SER A 58 -8.10 -1.49 -0.81
N TRP A 59 -7.42 -0.82 -1.74
CA TRP A 59 -6.16 -1.25 -2.32
C TRP A 59 -5.02 -0.28 -2.00
N ILE A 60 -3.80 -0.79 -1.94
CA ILE A 60 -2.58 0.00 -1.91
C ILE A 60 -1.81 -0.29 -3.19
N ASN A 61 -1.56 0.75 -3.98
CA ASN A 61 -0.72 0.64 -5.16
C ASN A 61 0.67 1.19 -4.83
N VAL A 62 1.69 0.35 -5.01
CA VAL A 62 3.10 0.67 -4.75
C VAL A 62 3.94 0.27 -5.94
N SER A 63 4.91 1.11 -6.29
CA SER A 63 5.89 0.76 -7.31
C SER A 63 6.91 -0.21 -6.72
N ALA A 64 6.96 -1.44 -7.25
CA ALA A 64 7.89 -2.48 -6.84
C ALA A 64 8.24 -3.37 -8.04
N GLU A 65 9.38 -4.04 -7.99
CA GLU A 65 9.84 -4.93 -9.06
C GLU A 65 9.65 -6.41 -8.69
N LYS A 66 9.62 -7.27 -9.70
CA LYS A 66 9.57 -8.72 -9.50
C LYS A 66 10.76 -9.17 -8.64
N GLY A 67 10.47 -9.89 -7.56
CA GLY A 67 11.45 -10.32 -6.57
C GLY A 67 11.61 -9.37 -5.39
N ASP A 68 10.94 -8.21 -5.36
CA ASP A 68 10.93 -7.35 -4.17
C ASP A 68 10.04 -7.93 -3.07
N GLU A 69 10.48 -7.79 -1.82
CA GLU A 69 9.63 -8.01 -0.65
C GLU A 69 8.83 -6.73 -0.36
N VAL A 70 7.51 -6.83 -0.38
CA VAL A 70 6.61 -5.73 0.00
C VAL A 70 5.96 -6.05 1.34
N ARG A 71 6.00 -5.07 2.25
CA ARG A 71 5.36 -5.15 3.56
C ARG A 71 4.49 -3.93 3.80
N ILE A 72 3.26 -4.16 4.23
CA ILE A 72 2.35 -3.11 4.70
C ILE A 72 2.17 -3.30 6.20
N ALA A 73 2.37 -2.23 6.97
CA ALA A 73 2.22 -2.25 8.41
C ALA A 73 1.59 -0.95 8.93
N THR A 74 1.05 -1.03 10.14
CA THR A 74 0.82 0.11 11.01
C THR A 74 1.90 0.13 12.10
N TYR A 75 1.90 1.14 12.96
CA TYR A 75 2.74 1.14 14.17
C TYR A 75 2.49 -0.06 15.10
N ARG A 76 1.34 -0.71 14.99
CA ARG A 76 0.88 -1.75 15.93
C ARG A 76 0.97 -3.15 15.36
N ALA A 77 0.85 -3.31 14.04
CA ALA A 77 0.77 -4.62 13.41
C ALA A 77 1.23 -4.60 11.95
N THR A 78 1.75 -5.73 11.49
CA THR A 78 1.93 -6.00 10.06
C THR A 78 0.60 -6.46 9.47
N LEU A 79 0.13 -5.78 8.42
CA LEU A 79 -1.11 -6.12 7.71
C LEU A 79 -0.84 -7.11 6.58
N PHE A 80 0.32 -6.98 5.93
CA PHE A 80 0.70 -7.81 4.79
C PHE A 80 2.22 -7.92 4.69
N THR A 81 2.69 -9.08 4.22
CA THR A 81 4.07 -9.27 3.75
C THR A 81 4.04 -10.29 2.62
N GLY A 82 4.70 -9.99 1.50
CA GLY A 82 4.77 -10.89 0.36
C GLY A 82 5.86 -10.50 -0.62
N MET A 83 6.21 -11.43 -1.50
CA MET A 83 7.16 -11.21 -2.59
C MET A 83 6.38 -10.89 -3.88
N VAL A 84 6.88 -9.95 -4.68
CA VAL A 84 6.34 -9.70 -6.02
C VAL A 84 6.73 -10.86 -6.95
N PRO A 85 5.76 -11.62 -7.51
CA PRO A 85 6.01 -12.87 -8.23
C PRO A 85 6.62 -12.71 -9.64
#